data_AF-A0A1Z9H0S9-F1
#
_entry.id   AF-A0A1Z9H0S9-F1
#
_cell.length_a   1.000
_cell.length_b   1.000
_cell.length_c   1.000
_cell.angle_alpha   90.00
_cell.angle_beta   90.00
_cell.angle_gamma   90.00
#
_symmetry.space_group_name_H-M   'P 1'
#
loop_
_entity.id
_entity.type
_entity.pdbx_description
1 polymer ?
#
loop_
_entity_poly.entity_id
_entity_poly.type
_entity_poly.pdbx_seq_one_letter_code
_entity_poly.pdbx_strand_id
1 'polypeptide(L)'
;MSLPEDLKKEFPELEQPESLWETLERDLNELLAQHSSAKRTNVQTGFLKKVIKGSPSSNNQMRLENSGSRIASLSGLKEAPKLVDELSGNPMNSNARLDLVEMVIRKTDGKDALVNRDTFLLAMLEVRGIPLDERRMRLALSAQNRYLNGLKNLFRQELVGDESGDETQNSKTDSDGSSSSNAVEQYDRQQKIKQGVRFLDELMKQFRVSMPADLQPLMLENVKAGGNSKAVMKLLNPYLNAVSALPLARDVRKELLDILRRFSDKDPHASYAECLLFRKRATMLLSVIRAGNKAQEGAIENLLNEGLQAISRSVQKIKKVPHEERPMMIREYAVVGQLLFHSLAMIKKIMSPEQFSHFEKATEMLPEIYQEKGVPELLGKMKKIISDIRGIQTPEDAKAEVEIEEKPVQEETASSPQESENDDNPRRRNIFEKELPPEEELYSKKKLQKPKENIFQKPV
;
A
#
# COMPACT_ATOMS: atom_id res chain seq x y z
N MET A 1 -19.51 -4.24 23.35
CA MET A 1 -19.05 -5.65 23.35
C MET A 1 -17.72 -5.74 22.63
N SER A 2 -16.68 -6.25 23.29
CA SER A 2 -15.39 -6.59 22.66
C SER A 2 -15.54 -7.78 21.70
N LEU A 3 -14.59 -7.94 20.77
CA LEU A 3 -14.61 -9.08 19.85
C LEU A 3 -14.37 -10.40 20.61
N PRO A 4 -15.02 -11.51 20.21
CA PRO A 4 -14.74 -12.83 20.78
C PRO A 4 -13.27 -13.22 20.63
N GLU A 5 -12.67 -13.81 21.67
CA GLU A 5 -11.24 -14.20 21.67
C GLU A 5 -10.88 -15.17 20.55
N ASP A 6 -11.78 -16.09 20.19
CA ASP A 6 -11.54 -17.02 19.08
C ASP A 6 -11.49 -16.30 17.73
N LEU A 7 -12.22 -15.19 17.57
CA LEU A 7 -12.13 -14.35 16.38
C LEU A 7 -10.81 -13.58 16.37
N LYS A 8 -10.35 -13.05 17.51
CA LYS A 8 -9.06 -12.34 17.59
C LYS A 8 -7.88 -13.22 17.19
N LYS A 9 -7.89 -14.51 17.55
CA LYS A 9 -6.87 -15.47 17.13
C LYS A 9 -6.76 -15.61 15.61
N GLU A 10 -7.86 -15.41 14.88
CA GLU A 10 -7.88 -15.42 13.41
C GLU A 10 -7.36 -14.12 12.78
N PHE A 11 -7.27 -13.04 13.58
CA PHE A 11 -6.78 -11.73 13.16
C PHE A 11 -5.66 -11.22 14.07
N PRO A 12 -4.45 -11.83 14.03
CA PRO A 12 -3.30 -11.29 14.76
C PRO A 12 -2.95 -9.86 14.34
N GLU A 13 -3.42 -9.40 13.17
CA GLU A 13 -3.27 -8.02 12.71
C GLU A 13 -4.03 -7.00 13.57
N LEU A 14 -4.97 -7.42 14.43
CA LEU A 14 -5.61 -6.54 15.42
C LEU A 14 -4.68 -6.15 16.57
N GLU A 15 -3.75 -7.03 16.95
CA GLU A 15 -2.77 -6.77 18.00
C GLU A 15 -1.54 -6.03 17.45
N GLN A 16 -1.14 -6.35 16.22
CA GLN A 16 0.02 -5.79 15.52
C GLN A 16 -0.35 -5.35 14.10
N PRO A 17 -1.08 -4.22 13.94
CA PRO A 17 -1.47 -3.71 12.61
C PRO A 17 -0.29 -3.50 11.67
N GLU A 18 0.85 -3.07 12.19
CA GLU A 18 2.08 -2.84 11.44
C GLU A 18 2.68 -4.12 10.84
N SER A 19 2.32 -5.29 11.37
CA SER A 19 2.74 -6.61 10.88
C SER A 19 1.76 -7.21 9.85
N LEU A 20 0.71 -6.48 9.44
CA LEU A 20 -0.35 -6.92 8.52
C LEU A 20 0.18 -7.71 7.32
N TRP A 21 1.12 -7.12 6.57
CA TRP A 21 1.62 -7.73 5.34
C TRP A 21 2.54 -8.92 5.61
N GLU A 22 3.26 -8.94 6.73
CA GLU A 22 4.14 -10.07 7.09
C GLU A 22 3.31 -11.28 7.49
N THR A 23 2.26 -11.08 8.27
CA THR A 23 1.26 -12.11 8.62
C THR A 23 0.63 -12.71 7.38
N LEU A 24 0.07 -11.88 6.50
CA LEU A 24 -0.60 -12.35 5.29
C LEU A 24 0.36 -13.05 4.31
N GLU A 25 1.62 -12.60 4.24
CA GLU A 25 2.65 -13.24 3.42
C GLU A 25 2.97 -14.65 3.94
N ARG A 26 3.08 -14.83 5.26
CA ARG A 26 3.28 -16.14 5.89
C ARG A 26 2.15 -17.09 5.52
N ASP A 27 0.91 -16.64 5.67
CA ASP A 27 -0.28 -17.47 5.41
C ASP A 27 -0.42 -17.79 3.91
N LEU A 28 -0.10 -16.84 3.02
CA LEU A 28 -0.03 -17.09 1.58
C LEU A 28 1.05 -18.13 1.23
N ASN A 29 2.21 -18.09 1.91
CA ASN A 29 3.27 -19.07 1.70
C ASN A 29 2.87 -20.47 2.21
N GLU A 30 2.07 -20.57 3.28
CA GLU A 30 1.48 -21.85 3.69
C GLU A 30 0.56 -22.42 2.61
N LEU A 31 -0.32 -21.61 2.03
CA LEU A 31 -1.18 -22.03 0.92
C LEU A 31 -0.37 -22.49 -0.30
N LEU A 32 0.73 -21.82 -0.63
CA LEU A 32 1.63 -22.23 -1.71
C LEU A 32 2.37 -23.54 -1.40
N ALA A 33 2.76 -23.75 -0.14
CA ALA A 33 3.35 -25.02 0.30
C ALA A 33 2.34 -26.17 0.15
N GLN A 34 1.07 -25.94 0.52
CA GLN A 34 -0.02 -26.89 0.26
C GLN A 34 -0.19 -27.16 -1.24
N HIS A 35 -0.20 -26.10 -2.07
CA HIS A 35 -0.41 -26.18 -3.51
C HIS A 35 0.73 -26.94 -4.22
N SER A 36 1.98 -26.66 -3.84
CA SER A 36 3.16 -27.35 -4.36
C SER A 36 3.24 -28.81 -3.91
N SER A 37 2.84 -29.10 -2.67
CA SER A 37 2.75 -30.47 -2.15
C SER A 37 1.71 -31.29 -2.93
N ALA A 38 0.54 -30.72 -3.18
CA ALA A 38 -0.49 -31.34 -4.03
C ALA A 38 -0.01 -31.61 -5.46
N LYS A 39 0.83 -30.73 -6.03
CA LYS A 39 1.48 -30.95 -7.32
C LYS A 39 2.41 -32.17 -7.30
N ARG A 40 3.25 -32.30 -6.26
CA ARG A 40 4.18 -33.44 -6.12
C ARG A 40 3.44 -34.77 -5.92
N THR A 41 2.41 -34.79 -5.08
CA THR A 41 1.63 -36.02 -4.83
C THR A 41 0.82 -36.42 -6.06
N ASN A 42 0.24 -35.48 -6.82
CA ASN A 42 -0.43 -35.81 -8.09
C ASN A 42 0.54 -36.40 -9.14
N VAL A 43 1.80 -35.96 -9.17
CA VAL A 43 2.84 -36.52 -10.05
C VAL A 43 3.27 -37.92 -9.61
N GLN A 44 3.36 -38.18 -8.29
CA GLN A 44 3.73 -39.49 -7.75
C GLN A 44 2.57 -40.52 -7.74
N THR A 45 1.32 -40.07 -7.84
CA THR A 45 0.13 -40.94 -7.71
C THR A 45 -0.44 -41.44 -9.04
N GLY A 46 0.19 -41.17 -10.18
CA GLY A 46 -0.17 -41.83 -11.44
C GLY A 46 -0.12 -43.36 -11.36
N PHE A 47 0.76 -43.90 -10.52
CA PHE A 47 0.88 -45.34 -10.25
C PHE A 47 0.15 -45.79 -8.96
N LEU A 48 -0.06 -44.89 -8.00
CA LEU A 48 -0.61 -45.21 -6.66
C LEU A 48 -2.09 -44.83 -6.44
N LYS A 49 -2.75 -44.18 -7.40
CA LYS A 49 -4.19 -43.80 -7.33
C LYS A 49 -5.16 -44.98 -7.12
N LYS A 50 -4.70 -46.24 -7.23
CA LYS A 50 -5.49 -47.44 -6.93
C LYS A 50 -5.42 -47.93 -5.47
N VAL A 51 -4.49 -47.44 -4.64
CA VAL A 51 -4.21 -48.09 -3.34
C VAL A 51 -4.53 -47.22 -2.12
N ILE A 52 -4.64 -45.90 -2.24
CA ILE A 52 -4.84 -45.02 -1.07
C ILE A 52 -6.12 -44.20 -1.23
N LYS A 53 -7.26 -44.80 -0.86
CA LYS A 53 -8.44 -44.06 -0.39
C LYS A 53 -8.25 -43.77 1.09
N GLY A 54 -7.47 -42.73 1.40
CA GLY A 54 -7.42 -42.14 2.73
C GLY A 54 -7.99 -40.73 2.66
N SER A 55 -9.19 -40.53 3.20
CA SER A 55 -9.73 -39.18 3.41
C SER A 55 -8.75 -38.33 4.22
N PRO A 56 -8.56 -37.04 3.90
CA PRO A 56 -7.98 -36.11 4.86
C PRO A 56 -8.85 -36.07 6.12
N SER A 57 -8.23 -36.03 7.30
CA SER A 57 -8.92 -35.99 8.58
C SER A 57 -9.80 -34.74 8.69
N SER A 58 -11.06 -34.94 9.07
CA SER A 58 -12.14 -33.96 9.11
C SER A 58 -12.09 -32.96 10.29
N ASN A 59 -10.95 -32.78 10.95
CA ASN A 59 -10.88 -32.05 12.23
C ASN A 59 -10.32 -30.62 12.15
N ASN A 60 -10.01 -30.09 10.96
CA ASN A 60 -9.48 -28.74 10.79
C ASN A 60 -10.38 -27.83 9.92
N GLN A 61 -11.71 -27.91 10.09
CA GLN A 61 -12.67 -27.06 9.35
C GLN A 61 -12.45 -25.54 9.53
N MET A 62 -11.61 -25.12 10.47
CA MET A 62 -11.25 -23.74 10.73
C MET A 62 -9.94 -23.28 10.10
N ARG A 63 -9.16 -24.11 9.41
CA ARG A 63 -7.87 -23.67 8.83
C ARG A 63 -8.05 -23.10 7.41
N LEU A 64 -7.23 -22.11 7.07
CA LEU A 64 -7.06 -21.62 5.70
C LEU A 64 -6.54 -22.75 4.78
N GLU A 65 -7.30 -23.06 3.73
CA GLU A 65 -7.03 -24.17 2.81
C GLU A 65 -7.21 -23.77 1.34
N ASN A 66 -6.44 -24.42 0.46
CA ASN A 66 -6.59 -24.25 -0.99
C ASN A 66 -7.96 -24.67 -1.55
N SER A 67 -8.74 -25.47 -0.82
CA SER A 67 -10.08 -25.89 -1.23
C SER A 67 -11.10 -24.76 -1.11
N GLY A 68 -10.86 -23.76 -0.24
CA GLY A 68 -11.86 -22.76 0.13
C GLY A 68 -12.98 -23.32 1.01
N SER A 69 -12.76 -24.45 1.69
CA SER A 69 -13.72 -25.09 2.59
C SER A 69 -14.29 -24.13 3.64
N ARG A 70 -13.43 -23.35 4.32
CA ARG A 70 -13.83 -22.32 5.29
C ARG A 70 -14.73 -21.24 4.69
N ILE A 71 -14.42 -20.79 3.47
CA ILE A 71 -15.26 -19.84 2.73
C ILE A 71 -16.66 -20.43 2.49
N ALA A 72 -16.76 -21.67 2.01
CA ALA A 72 -18.05 -22.29 1.73
C ALA A 72 -18.89 -22.47 3.01
N SER A 73 -18.26 -22.87 4.11
CA SER A 73 -18.93 -23.06 5.41
C SER A 73 -19.46 -21.76 6.01
N LEU A 74 -18.73 -20.65 5.88
CA LEU A 74 -19.07 -19.38 6.54
C LEU A 74 -19.88 -18.42 5.67
N SER A 75 -19.72 -18.47 4.34
CA SER A 75 -20.34 -17.49 3.43
C SER A 75 -21.85 -17.67 3.21
N GLY A 76 -22.41 -18.83 3.57
CA GLY A 76 -23.82 -19.17 3.29
C GLY A 76 -24.14 -19.38 1.80
N LEU A 77 -23.13 -19.44 0.92
CA LEU A 77 -23.30 -19.60 -0.52
C LEU A 77 -23.60 -21.06 -0.87
N LYS A 78 -24.82 -21.31 -1.37
CA LYS A 78 -25.28 -22.67 -1.72
C LYS A 78 -24.48 -23.33 -2.83
N GLU A 79 -23.88 -22.55 -3.74
CA GLU A 79 -23.10 -23.10 -4.85
C GLU A 79 -21.60 -23.29 -4.53
N ALA A 80 -21.10 -22.69 -3.44
CA ALA A 80 -19.69 -22.78 -3.06
C ALA A 80 -19.21 -24.22 -2.79
N PRO A 81 -19.98 -25.13 -2.15
CA PRO A 81 -19.54 -26.51 -1.92
C PRO A 81 -19.12 -27.26 -3.19
N LYS A 82 -19.77 -26.99 -4.33
CA LYS A 82 -19.41 -27.63 -5.61
C LYS A 82 -17.99 -27.25 -6.06
N LEU A 83 -17.64 -25.97 -5.94
CA LEU A 83 -16.30 -25.50 -6.28
C LEU A 83 -15.26 -25.99 -5.26
N VAL A 84 -15.64 -26.12 -3.98
CA VAL A 84 -14.78 -26.72 -2.96
C VAL A 84 -14.49 -28.18 -3.27
N ASP A 85 -15.48 -28.96 -3.69
CA ASP A 85 -15.30 -30.35 -4.10
C ASP A 85 -14.38 -30.46 -5.33
N GLU A 86 -14.55 -29.59 -6.32
CA GLU A 86 -13.67 -29.50 -7.49
C GLU A 86 -12.22 -29.16 -7.11
N LEU A 87 -12.03 -28.19 -6.22
CA LEU A 87 -10.70 -27.79 -5.75
C LEU A 87 -10.07 -28.83 -4.83
N SER A 88 -10.88 -29.56 -4.06
CA SER A 88 -10.40 -30.68 -3.23
C SER A 88 -9.94 -31.84 -4.11
N GLY A 89 -10.66 -32.14 -5.19
CA GLY A 89 -10.28 -33.15 -6.18
C GLY A 89 -9.13 -32.72 -7.10
N ASN A 90 -9.02 -31.44 -7.41
CA ASN A 90 -7.96 -30.84 -8.21
C ASN A 90 -7.52 -29.47 -7.65
N PRO A 91 -6.56 -29.45 -6.71
CA PRO A 91 -6.07 -28.21 -6.12
C PRO A 91 -5.41 -27.24 -7.11
N MET A 92 -5.14 -27.67 -8.35
CA MET A 92 -4.55 -26.85 -9.42
C MET A 92 -5.61 -26.19 -10.32
N ASN A 93 -6.91 -26.37 -10.04
CA ASN A 93 -7.99 -25.81 -10.86
C ASN A 93 -8.14 -24.30 -10.63
N SER A 94 -7.31 -23.51 -11.33
CA SER A 94 -7.30 -22.04 -11.30
C SER A 94 -8.69 -21.44 -11.61
N ASN A 95 -9.42 -22.02 -12.57
CA ASN A 95 -10.76 -21.53 -12.92
C ASN A 95 -11.75 -21.70 -11.77
N ALA A 96 -11.81 -22.88 -11.14
CA ALA A 96 -12.68 -23.09 -9.99
C ALA A 96 -12.33 -22.17 -8.81
N ARG A 97 -11.04 -21.87 -8.59
CA ARG A 97 -10.63 -20.91 -7.55
C ARG A 97 -11.07 -19.49 -7.88
N LEU A 98 -10.87 -19.06 -9.13
CA LEU A 98 -11.32 -17.74 -9.60
C LEU A 98 -12.85 -17.61 -9.54
N ASP A 99 -13.58 -18.67 -9.91
CA ASP A 99 -15.04 -18.72 -9.81
C ASP A 99 -15.50 -18.62 -8.35
N LEU A 100 -14.81 -19.28 -7.41
CA LEU A 100 -15.12 -19.20 -5.98
C LEU A 100 -14.89 -17.78 -5.45
N VAL A 101 -13.73 -17.20 -5.75
CA VAL A 101 -13.37 -15.83 -5.35
C VAL A 101 -14.39 -14.83 -5.92
N GLU A 102 -14.73 -14.96 -7.20
CA GLU A 102 -15.69 -14.08 -7.86
C GLU A 102 -17.10 -14.25 -7.30
N MET A 103 -17.51 -15.48 -6.97
CA MET A 103 -18.80 -15.76 -6.35
C MET A 103 -18.92 -15.05 -5.00
N VAL A 104 -17.90 -15.14 -4.14
CA VAL A 104 -17.88 -14.43 -2.86
C VAL A 104 -17.99 -12.92 -3.09
N ILE A 105 -17.16 -12.37 -3.98
CA ILE A 105 -17.15 -10.93 -4.28
C ILE A 105 -18.50 -10.45 -4.84
N ARG A 106 -19.24 -11.27 -5.59
CA ARG A 106 -20.50 -10.83 -6.20
C ARG A 106 -21.73 -11.11 -5.33
N LYS A 107 -21.75 -12.22 -4.58
CA LYS A 107 -22.96 -12.72 -3.93
C LYS A 107 -23.02 -12.50 -2.41
N THR A 108 -21.92 -12.11 -1.76
CA THR A 108 -21.93 -11.75 -0.34
C THR A 108 -21.95 -10.24 -0.13
N ASP A 109 -22.48 -9.81 1.01
CA ASP A 109 -22.46 -8.41 1.44
C ASP A 109 -21.07 -7.93 1.92
N GLY A 110 -20.10 -8.84 1.98
CA GLY A 110 -18.72 -8.55 2.35
C GLY A 110 -18.52 -8.19 3.82
N LYS A 111 -19.46 -8.50 4.73
CA LYS A 111 -19.31 -8.17 6.16
C LYS A 111 -18.45 -9.17 6.93
N ASP A 112 -18.39 -10.43 6.49
CA ASP A 112 -17.57 -11.45 7.14
C ASP A 112 -16.09 -11.23 6.81
N ALA A 113 -15.35 -10.72 7.80
CA ALA A 113 -13.94 -10.40 7.65
C ALA A 113 -13.07 -11.64 7.38
N LEU A 114 -13.46 -12.82 7.91
CA LEU A 114 -12.66 -14.04 7.78
C LEU A 114 -12.84 -14.64 6.39
N VAL A 115 -14.08 -14.65 5.89
CA VAL A 115 -14.38 -15.00 4.50
C VAL A 115 -13.65 -14.06 3.54
N ASN A 116 -13.63 -12.75 3.81
CA ASN A 116 -12.90 -11.78 2.98
C ASN A 116 -11.38 -11.99 3.01
N ARG A 117 -10.81 -12.30 4.18
CA ARG A 117 -9.38 -12.60 4.37
C ARG A 117 -8.97 -13.81 3.52
N ASP A 118 -9.72 -14.90 3.62
CA ASP A 118 -9.46 -16.12 2.85
C ASP A 118 -9.62 -15.89 1.36
N THR A 119 -10.67 -15.16 0.98
CA THR A 119 -10.93 -14.80 -0.43
C THR A 119 -9.76 -13.99 -1.01
N PHE A 120 -9.20 -13.06 -0.23
CA PHE A 120 -8.03 -12.29 -0.64
C PHE A 120 -6.79 -13.18 -0.81
N LEU A 121 -6.51 -14.08 0.14
CA LEU A 121 -5.37 -14.99 0.05
C LEU A 121 -5.50 -15.96 -1.13
N LEU A 122 -6.71 -16.49 -1.39
CA LEU A 122 -6.97 -17.32 -2.58
C LEU A 122 -6.83 -16.53 -3.88
N ALA A 123 -7.26 -15.26 -3.93
CA ALA A 123 -7.05 -14.42 -5.10
C ALA A 123 -5.55 -14.13 -5.35
N MET A 124 -4.76 -13.96 -4.28
CA MET A 124 -3.32 -13.72 -4.38
C MET A 124 -2.53 -14.96 -4.82
N LEU A 125 -3.00 -16.17 -4.54
CA LEU A 125 -2.45 -17.39 -5.16
C LEU A 125 -2.53 -17.31 -6.69
N GLU A 126 -3.65 -16.84 -7.23
CA GLU A 126 -3.88 -16.77 -8.67
C GLU A 126 -3.05 -15.66 -9.33
N VAL A 127 -2.78 -14.55 -8.63
CA VAL A 127 -1.89 -13.48 -9.14
C VAL A 127 -0.44 -13.96 -9.27
N ARG A 128 0.01 -14.91 -8.44
CA ARG A 128 1.33 -15.55 -8.62
C ARG A 128 1.32 -16.58 -9.76
N GLY A 129 0.15 -16.96 -10.27
CA GLY A 129 -0.01 -17.81 -11.46
C GLY A 129 0.13 -17.02 -12.76
N ILE A 130 0.65 -17.68 -13.80
CA ILE A 130 0.76 -17.14 -15.17
C ILE A 130 -0.30 -17.81 -16.05
N PRO A 131 -0.94 -17.10 -17.00
CA PRO A 131 -0.76 -15.68 -17.35
C PRO A 131 -1.27 -14.70 -16.29
N LEU A 132 -0.71 -13.48 -16.25
CA LEU A 132 -1.43 -12.38 -15.61
C LEU A 132 -2.54 -11.93 -16.56
N ASP A 133 -3.76 -11.79 -16.06
CA ASP A 133 -4.89 -11.34 -16.87
C ASP A 133 -5.76 -10.35 -16.09
N GLU A 134 -6.69 -9.71 -16.79
CA GLU A 134 -7.63 -8.77 -16.21
C GLU A 134 -8.43 -9.38 -15.04
N ARG A 135 -8.88 -10.63 -15.19
CA ARG A 135 -9.76 -11.30 -14.22
C ARG A 135 -9.02 -11.51 -12.90
N ARG A 136 -7.82 -12.09 -12.94
CA ARG A 136 -6.96 -12.32 -11.76
C ARG A 136 -6.67 -11.01 -11.02
N MET A 137 -6.25 -9.98 -11.75
CA MET A 137 -5.90 -8.69 -11.15
C MET A 137 -7.12 -7.98 -10.54
N ARG A 138 -8.25 -7.96 -11.26
CA ARG A 138 -9.50 -7.34 -10.76
C ARG A 138 -10.00 -8.02 -9.50
N LEU A 139 -10.01 -9.36 -9.48
CA LEU A 139 -10.48 -10.12 -8.33
C LEU A 139 -9.56 -9.93 -7.13
N ALA A 140 -8.24 -9.93 -7.33
CA ALA A 140 -7.28 -9.67 -6.25
C ALA A 140 -7.42 -8.27 -5.65
N LEU A 141 -7.54 -7.21 -6.47
CA LEU A 141 -7.77 -5.84 -5.99
C LEU A 141 -9.10 -5.72 -5.26
N SER A 142 -10.16 -6.36 -5.77
CA SER A 142 -11.49 -6.34 -5.16
C SER A 142 -11.50 -7.07 -3.81
N ALA A 143 -10.87 -8.25 -3.73
CA ALA A 143 -10.75 -9.02 -2.51
C ALA A 143 -9.90 -8.29 -1.46
N GLN A 144 -8.77 -7.67 -1.88
CA GLN A 144 -7.95 -6.82 -1.00
C GLN A 144 -8.79 -5.71 -0.38
N ASN A 145 -9.53 -4.97 -1.19
CA ASN A 145 -10.36 -3.87 -0.69
C ASN A 145 -11.47 -4.36 0.27
N ARG A 146 -12.11 -5.50 -0.02
CA ARG A 146 -13.11 -6.08 0.90
C ARG A 146 -12.47 -6.48 2.24
N TYR A 147 -11.32 -7.16 2.20
CA TYR A 147 -10.62 -7.58 3.40
C TYR A 147 -10.17 -6.38 4.25
N LEU A 148 -9.51 -5.38 3.66
CA LEU A 148 -9.03 -4.21 4.42
C LEU A 148 -10.17 -3.41 5.04
N ASN A 149 -11.31 -3.28 4.34
CA ASN A 149 -12.51 -2.67 4.93
C ASN A 149 -13.08 -3.51 6.07
N GLY A 150 -13.11 -4.84 5.93
CA GLY A 150 -13.51 -5.76 6.99
C GLY A 150 -12.64 -5.63 8.24
N LEU A 151 -11.31 -5.64 8.07
CA LEU A 151 -10.34 -5.47 9.15
C LEU A 151 -10.49 -4.10 9.83
N LYS A 152 -10.69 -3.03 9.06
CA LYS A 152 -10.96 -1.69 9.61
C LYS A 152 -12.25 -1.66 10.45
N ASN A 153 -13.28 -2.38 10.02
CA ASN A 153 -14.53 -2.48 10.79
C ASN A 153 -14.32 -3.25 12.10
N LEU A 154 -13.49 -4.31 12.10
CA LEU A 154 -13.12 -5.02 13.33
C LEU A 154 -12.40 -4.09 14.32
N PHE A 155 -11.42 -3.29 13.87
CA PHE A 155 -10.79 -2.28 14.71
C PHE A 155 -11.81 -1.30 15.32
N ARG A 156 -12.78 -0.84 14.53
CA ARG A 156 -13.83 0.06 15.03
C ARG A 156 -14.77 -0.60 16.04
N GLN A 157 -15.07 -1.88 15.86
CA GLN A 157 -15.90 -2.64 16.81
C GLN A 157 -15.19 -2.81 18.15
N GLU A 158 -13.88 -3.09 18.13
CA GLU A 158 -13.05 -3.10 19.35
C GLU A 158 -13.11 -1.75 20.08
N LEU A 159 -13.04 -0.63 19.33
CA LEU A 159 -13.09 0.71 19.91
C LEU A 159 -14.43 1.02 20.58
N VAL A 160 -15.56 0.69 19.94
CA VAL A 160 -16.91 0.90 20.51
C VAL A 160 -17.18 -0.06 21.67
N GLY A 161 -16.56 -1.24 21.65
CA GLY A 161 -16.64 -2.22 22.73
C GLY A 161 -16.13 -1.68 24.07
N ASP A 162 -15.05 -0.90 24.03
CA ASP A 162 -14.39 -0.34 25.22
C ASP A 162 -15.09 0.92 25.77
N GLU A 163 -15.82 1.70 24.95
CA GLU A 163 -16.59 2.88 25.42
C GLU A 163 -17.90 2.51 26.15
N SER A 164 -18.40 1.29 25.96
CA SER A 164 -19.67 0.81 26.57
C SER A 164 -19.52 0.11 27.93
N GLY A 165 -18.30 0.03 28.47
CA GLY A 165 -17.98 -0.77 29.66
C GLY A 165 -18.19 -0.09 31.02
N ASP A 166 -18.41 1.23 31.08
CA ASP A 166 -18.22 1.99 32.32
C ASP A 166 -19.49 2.61 32.94
N GLU A 167 -20.69 2.38 32.39
CA GLU A 167 -21.90 3.04 32.91
C GLU A 167 -22.84 2.17 33.76
N THR A 168 -22.49 0.91 34.09
CA THR A 168 -23.45 0.05 34.83
C THR A 168 -22.94 -0.79 36.00
N GLN A 169 -21.77 -0.50 36.57
CA GLN A 169 -21.36 -1.15 37.83
C GLN A 169 -20.85 -0.16 38.88
N ASN A 170 -21.74 0.73 39.33
CA ASN A 170 -21.59 1.40 40.62
C ASN A 170 -22.47 0.72 41.68
N SER A 171 -21.96 -0.36 42.28
CA SER A 171 -22.35 -0.75 43.62
C SER A 171 -21.14 -1.26 44.41
N LYS A 172 -20.52 -0.33 45.14
CA LYS A 172 -19.77 -0.48 46.40
C LYS A 172 -18.97 -1.77 46.59
N THR A 173 -17.65 -1.66 46.57
CA THR A 173 -16.78 -2.24 47.60
C THR A 173 -15.45 -1.48 47.65
N ASP A 174 -15.06 -1.08 48.86
CA ASP A 174 -13.75 -0.56 49.23
C ASP A 174 -12.64 -1.59 48.93
N SER A 175 -11.51 -1.16 48.35
CA SER A 175 -10.12 -1.55 48.68
C SER A 175 -9.13 -1.34 47.51
N ASP A 176 -7.98 -0.75 47.87
CA ASP A 176 -6.63 -0.93 47.33
C ASP A 176 -6.34 -0.81 45.82
N GLY A 177 -5.69 0.32 45.47
CA GLY A 177 -4.40 0.38 44.77
C GLY A 177 -4.22 -0.19 43.35
N SER A 178 -5.20 -0.91 42.79
CA SER A 178 -5.07 -1.69 41.54
C SER A 178 -5.70 -1.01 40.30
N SER A 179 -6.41 0.11 40.49
CA SER A 179 -7.22 0.74 39.43
C SER A 179 -6.42 1.50 38.36
N SER A 180 -5.16 1.87 38.60
CA SER A 180 -4.38 2.65 37.62
C SER A 180 -3.78 1.80 36.50
N SER A 181 -3.37 0.56 36.76
CA SER A 181 -2.75 -0.32 35.76
C SER A 181 -3.72 -0.70 34.64
N ASN A 182 -4.96 -1.06 35.00
CA ASN A 182 -6.00 -1.42 34.04
C ASN A 182 -6.42 -0.24 33.15
N ALA A 183 -6.45 0.99 33.69
CA ALA A 183 -6.81 2.18 32.92
C ALA A 183 -5.73 2.56 31.89
N VAL A 184 -4.44 2.41 32.26
CA VAL A 184 -3.31 2.64 31.34
C VAL A 184 -3.29 1.58 30.24
N GLU A 185 -3.48 0.31 30.58
CA GLU A 185 -3.55 -0.78 29.59
C GLU A 185 -4.71 -0.62 28.60
N GLN A 186 -5.89 -0.20 29.09
CA GLN A 186 -7.03 0.10 28.23
C GLN A 186 -6.77 1.30 27.32
N TYR A 187 -6.17 2.38 27.86
CA TYR A 187 -5.81 3.55 27.06
C TYR A 187 -4.81 3.19 25.96
N ASP A 188 -3.76 2.45 26.29
CA ASP A 188 -2.75 2.01 25.32
C ASP A 188 -3.37 1.12 24.24
N ARG A 189 -4.27 0.22 24.62
CA ARG A 189 -5.02 -0.62 23.67
C ARG A 189 -5.90 0.22 22.74
N GLN A 190 -6.63 1.21 23.25
CA GLN A 190 -7.41 2.12 22.41
C GLN A 190 -6.52 2.94 21.45
N GLN A 191 -5.36 3.40 21.90
CA GLN A 191 -4.42 4.12 21.02
C GLN A 191 -3.90 3.21 19.90
N LYS A 192 -3.57 1.95 20.19
CA LYS A 192 -3.18 0.95 19.17
C LYS A 192 -4.30 0.71 18.16
N ILE A 193 -5.54 0.55 18.61
CA ILE A 193 -6.70 0.40 17.73
C ILE A 193 -6.88 1.63 16.83
N LYS A 194 -6.82 2.85 17.40
CA LYS A 194 -6.90 4.10 16.64
C LYS A 194 -5.76 4.21 15.62
N GLN A 195 -4.56 3.79 15.98
CA GLN A 195 -3.41 3.73 15.08
C GLN A 195 -3.65 2.74 13.93
N GLY A 196 -4.18 1.55 14.22
CA GLY A 196 -4.57 0.56 13.21
C GLY A 196 -5.60 1.10 12.20
N VAL A 197 -6.62 1.82 12.67
CA VAL A 197 -7.62 2.46 11.78
C VAL A 197 -6.95 3.49 10.85
N ARG A 198 -6.10 4.37 11.40
CA ARG A 198 -5.39 5.39 10.61
C ARG A 198 -4.45 4.76 9.58
N PHE A 199 -3.71 3.72 9.99
CA PHE A 199 -2.84 2.94 9.12
C PHE A 199 -3.61 2.36 7.93
N LEU A 200 -4.76 1.72 8.17
CA LEU A 200 -5.59 1.17 7.10
C LEU A 200 -6.16 2.27 6.19
N ASP A 201 -6.55 3.42 6.75
CA ASP A 201 -7.01 4.56 5.96
C ASP A 201 -5.92 5.13 5.04
N GLU A 202 -4.67 5.22 5.50
CA GLU A 202 -3.54 5.59 4.65
C GLU A 202 -3.28 4.56 3.55
N LEU A 203 -3.28 3.27 3.90
CA LEU A 203 -3.06 2.19 2.94
C LEU A 203 -4.12 2.15 1.84
N MET A 204 -5.40 2.23 2.21
CA MET A 204 -6.50 2.18 1.25
C MET A 204 -6.47 3.33 0.24
N LYS A 205 -5.92 4.51 0.61
CA LYS A 205 -5.69 5.60 -0.35
C LYS A 205 -4.69 5.21 -1.43
N GLN A 206 -3.69 4.38 -1.11
CA GLN A 206 -2.66 3.91 -2.06
C GLN A 206 -3.16 2.82 -3.01
N PHE A 207 -4.22 2.11 -2.64
CA PHE A 207 -4.75 0.95 -3.36
C PHE A 207 -5.93 1.25 -4.30
N ARG A 208 -6.28 2.53 -4.47
CA ARG A 208 -7.29 2.97 -5.45
C ARG A 208 -6.74 2.83 -6.86
N VAL A 209 -6.87 1.63 -7.42
CA VAL A 209 -6.45 1.31 -8.78
C VAL A 209 -7.59 0.62 -9.50
N SER A 210 -7.87 1.09 -10.72
CA SER A 210 -8.78 0.40 -11.65
C SER A 210 -7.96 -0.37 -12.68
N MET A 211 -8.48 -1.54 -13.04
CA MET A 211 -7.97 -2.33 -14.16
C MET A 211 -8.70 -1.91 -15.43
N PRO A 212 -7.99 -1.59 -16.53
CA PRO A 212 -8.61 -1.46 -17.83
C PRO A 212 -9.33 -2.77 -18.20
N ALA A 213 -10.44 -2.66 -18.93
CA ALA A 213 -11.12 -3.81 -19.51
C ALA A 213 -10.39 -4.30 -20.77
N ASP A 214 -10.61 -5.56 -21.11
CA ASP A 214 -10.15 -6.28 -22.29
C ASP A 214 -8.62 -6.34 -22.42
N LEU A 215 -7.93 -6.58 -21.30
CA LEU A 215 -6.46 -6.73 -21.34
C LEU A 215 -6.03 -8.06 -21.94
N GLN A 216 -5.01 -7.98 -22.79
CA GLN A 216 -4.36 -9.17 -23.33
C GLN A 216 -3.62 -9.92 -22.21
N PRO A 217 -3.86 -11.24 -22.04
CA PRO A 217 -3.15 -12.05 -21.06
C PRO A 217 -1.64 -11.93 -21.21
N LEU A 218 -0.97 -11.57 -20.12
CA LEU A 218 0.44 -11.31 -20.05
C LEU A 218 1.18 -12.56 -19.56
N MET A 219 1.85 -13.23 -20.49
CA MET A 219 2.83 -14.28 -20.20
C MET A 219 4.19 -13.62 -19.94
N LEU A 220 4.59 -13.51 -18.67
CA LEU A 220 5.84 -12.84 -18.30
C LEU A 220 7.06 -13.47 -18.97
N GLU A 221 7.06 -14.80 -19.17
CA GLU A 221 8.12 -15.52 -19.89
C GLU A 221 8.28 -15.06 -21.34
N ASN A 222 7.17 -14.79 -22.04
CA ASN A 222 7.21 -14.31 -23.42
C ASN A 222 7.79 -12.90 -23.50
N VAL A 223 7.51 -12.06 -22.51
CA VAL A 223 8.09 -10.72 -22.43
C VAL A 223 9.57 -10.78 -22.01
N LYS A 224 9.93 -11.73 -21.14
CA LYS A 224 11.32 -12.03 -20.76
C LYS A 224 12.15 -12.55 -21.94
N ALA A 225 11.54 -13.20 -22.93
CA ALA A 225 12.25 -13.66 -24.14
C ALA A 225 12.77 -12.50 -25.01
N GLY A 226 12.31 -11.27 -24.76
CA GLY A 226 12.79 -10.05 -25.39
C GLY A 226 11.83 -9.51 -26.45
N GLY A 227 12.23 -8.42 -27.09
CA GLY A 227 11.42 -7.70 -28.08
C GLY A 227 11.79 -6.24 -28.15
N ASN A 228 11.10 -5.50 -29.02
CA ASN A 228 11.20 -4.04 -29.04
C ASN A 228 10.57 -3.46 -27.76
N SER A 229 11.29 -2.54 -27.10
CA SER A 229 10.84 -1.84 -25.89
C SER A 229 9.41 -1.32 -25.99
N LYS A 230 9.03 -0.71 -27.12
CA LYS A 230 7.68 -0.17 -27.31
C LYS A 230 6.58 -1.24 -27.22
N ALA A 231 6.84 -2.43 -27.75
CA ALA A 231 5.90 -3.55 -27.70
C ALA A 231 5.82 -4.12 -26.28
N VAL A 232 6.98 -4.26 -25.61
CA VAL A 232 7.06 -4.73 -24.22
C VAL A 232 6.30 -3.77 -23.29
N MET A 233 6.59 -2.46 -23.36
CA MET A 233 5.93 -1.47 -22.52
C MET A 233 4.42 -1.39 -22.76
N LYS A 234 3.96 -1.57 -24.01
CA LYS A 234 2.53 -1.63 -24.33
C LYS A 234 1.83 -2.80 -23.61
N LEU A 235 2.50 -3.94 -23.46
CA LEU A 235 1.97 -5.10 -22.75
C LEU A 235 2.06 -4.95 -21.22
N LEU A 236 3.15 -4.36 -20.71
CA LEU A 236 3.38 -4.25 -19.26
C LEU A 236 2.58 -3.11 -18.60
N ASN A 237 2.52 -1.94 -19.24
CA ASN A 237 1.96 -0.72 -18.66
C ASN A 237 0.57 -0.90 -18.02
N PRO A 238 -0.38 -1.62 -18.65
CA PRO A 238 -1.70 -1.83 -18.05
C PRO A 238 -1.69 -2.59 -16.71
N TYR A 239 -0.66 -3.41 -16.47
CA TYR A 239 -0.53 -4.23 -15.26
C TYR A 239 0.29 -3.55 -14.15
N LEU A 240 1.16 -2.59 -14.49
CA LEU A 240 2.11 -2.00 -13.54
C LEU A 240 1.44 -1.39 -12.32
N ASN A 241 0.42 -0.56 -12.51
CA ASN A 241 -0.24 0.12 -11.39
C ASN A 241 -0.94 -0.88 -10.46
N ALA A 242 -1.65 -1.85 -11.04
CA ALA A 242 -2.37 -2.86 -10.28
C ALA A 242 -1.43 -3.80 -9.51
N VAL A 243 -0.36 -4.27 -10.15
CA VAL A 243 0.65 -5.09 -9.46
C VAL A 243 1.37 -4.29 -8.37
N SER A 244 1.61 -2.99 -8.59
CA SER A 244 2.18 -2.09 -7.57
C SER A 244 1.27 -1.97 -6.35
N ALA A 245 -0.04 -1.95 -6.55
CA ALA A 245 -1.06 -1.82 -5.51
C ALA A 245 -1.40 -3.13 -4.78
N LEU A 246 -0.79 -4.26 -5.15
CA LEU A 246 -0.96 -5.56 -4.47
C LEU A 246 0.27 -5.88 -3.61
N PRO A 247 0.24 -5.69 -2.28
CA PRO A 247 1.41 -5.85 -1.41
C PRO A 247 2.02 -7.25 -1.46
N LEU A 248 1.20 -8.29 -1.61
CA LEU A 248 1.62 -9.70 -1.65
C LEU A 248 2.11 -10.16 -3.04
N ALA A 249 2.05 -9.31 -4.08
CA ALA A 249 2.54 -9.62 -5.43
C ALA A 249 4.06 -9.45 -5.57
N ARG A 250 4.84 -9.85 -4.56
CA ARG A 250 6.30 -9.59 -4.50
C ARG A 250 7.06 -10.19 -5.67
N ASP A 251 6.83 -11.46 -5.96
CA ASP A 251 7.51 -12.15 -7.05
C ASP A 251 7.17 -11.54 -8.40
N VAL A 252 5.89 -11.26 -8.63
CA VAL A 252 5.43 -10.65 -9.87
C VAL A 252 6.06 -9.27 -10.05
N ARG A 253 6.09 -8.43 -9.01
CA ARG A 253 6.82 -7.15 -9.05
C ARG A 253 8.29 -7.33 -9.38
N LYS A 254 8.96 -8.30 -8.75
CA LYS A 254 10.38 -8.60 -9.01
C LYS A 254 10.60 -8.97 -10.47
N GLU A 255 9.75 -9.83 -11.03
CA GLU A 255 9.82 -10.20 -12.44
C GLU A 255 9.58 -9.01 -13.39
N LEU A 256 8.61 -8.15 -13.08
CA LEU A 256 8.38 -6.92 -13.83
C LEU A 256 9.59 -5.99 -13.78
N LEU A 257 10.20 -5.80 -12.61
CA LEU A 257 11.43 -5.01 -12.46
C LEU A 257 12.59 -5.60 -13.28
N ASP A 258 12.77 -6.91 -13.25
CA ASP A 258 13.84 -7.59 -14.02
C ASP A 258 13.64 -7.42 -15.54
N ILE A 259 12.39 -7.36 -16.01
CA ILE A 259 12.09 -7.07 -17.41
C ILE A 259 12.39 -5.60 -17.72
N LEU A 260 11.89 -4.66 -16.90
CA LEU A 260 12.06 -3.22 -17.12
C LEU A 260 13.54 -2.81 -17.15
N ARG A 261 14.37 -3.38 -16.26
CA ARG A 261 15.82 -3.11 -16.16
C ARG A 261 16.57 -3.37 -17.46
N ARG A 262 16.08 -4.28 -18.31
CA ARG A 262 16.69 -4.57 -19.61
C ARG A 262 16.49 -3.44 -20.62
N PHE A 263 15.47 -2.61 -20.42
CA PHE A 263 15.09 -1.54 -21.33
C PHE A 263 15.41 -0.14 -20.79
N SER A 264 15.63 0.02 -19.49
CA SER A 264 15.85 1.30 -18.82
C SER A 264 16.96 2.17 -19.41
N ASP A 265 18.04 1.57 -19.89
CA ASP A 265 19.12 2.34 -20.51
C ASP A 265 18.74 2.92 -21.89
N LYS A 266 17.70 2.39 -22.53
CA LYS A 266 17.30 2.72 -23.90
C LYS A 266 15.97 3.47 -23.96
N ASP A 267 15.03 3.13 -23.09
CA ASP A 267 13.66 3.66 -23.10
C ASP A 267 13.32 4.41 -21.80
N PRO A 268 13.07 5.73 -21.87
CA PRO A 268 12.68 6.51 -20.69
C PRO A 268 11.40 6.01 -20.02
N HIS A 269 10.48 5.37 -20.74
CA HIS A 269 9.25 4.81 -20.15
C HIS A 269 9.52 3.61 -19.25
N ALA A 270 10.52 2.79 -19.59
CA ALA A 270 10.91 1.65 -18.76
C ALA A 270 11.48 2.13 -17.42
N SER A 271 12.37 3.13 -17.46
CA SER A 271 12.92 3.74 -16.24
C SER A 271 11.88 4.50 -15.41
N TYR A 272 10.91 5.14 -16.07
CA TYR A 272 9.77 5.74 -15.40
C TYR A 272 8.91 4.68 -14.69
N ALA A 273 8.63 3.56 -15.35
CA ALA A 273 7.89 2.43 -14.77
C ALA A 273 8.61 1.79 -13.57
N GLU A 274 9.94 1.61 -13.64
CA GLU A 274 10.74 1.18 -12.48
C GLU A 274 10.55 2.10 -11.29
N CYS A 275 10.67 3.41 -11.53
CA CYS A 275 10.49 4.42 -10.50
C CYS A 275 9.14 4.29 -9.81
N LEU A 276 8.05 4.14 -10.57
CA LEU A 276 6.71 3.96 -10.02
C LEU A 276 6.60 2.73 -9.10
N LEU A 277 7.19 1.59 -9.51
CA LEU A 277 7.20 0.37 -8.69
C LEU A 277 7.93 0.60 -7.36
N PHE A 278 9.09 1.26 -7.39
CA PHE A 278 9.85 1.60 -6.19
C PHE A 278 9.11 2.59 -5.29
N ARG A 279 8.60 3.69 -5.86
CA ARG A 279 7.85 4.71 -5.11
C ARG A 279 6.64 4.10 -4.42
N LYS A 280 5.80 3.35 -5.14
CA LYS A 280 4.60 2.71 -4.56
C LYS A 280 4.98 1.77 -3.43
N ARG A 281 6.07 0.99 -3.59
CA ARG A 281 6.57 0.12 -2.52
C ARG A 281 7.06 0.90 -1.30
N ALA A 282 7.80 1.98 -1.51
CA ALA A 282 8.27 2.85 -0.44
C ALA A 282 7.11 3.51 0.31
N THR A 283 6.08 3.99 -0.41
CA THR A 283 4.89 4.59 0.21
C THR A 283 4.13 3.58 1.08
N MET A 284 3.97 2.34 0.63
CA MET A 284 3.39 1.28 1.46
C MET A 284 4.21 1.02 2.73
N LEU A 285 5.54 1.01 2.60
CA LEU A 285 6.45 0.78 3.72
C LEU A 285 6.42 1.95 4.72
N LEU A 286 6.32 3.20 4.26
CA LEU A 286 6.15 4.36 5.12
C LEU A 286 4.90 4.27 6.00
N SER A 287 3.77 3.81 5.46
CA SER A 287 2.57 3.61 6.26
C SER A 287 2.78 2.56 7.36
N VAL A 288 3.54 1.50 7.07
CA VAL A 288 3.91 0.47 8.06
C VAL A 288 4.83 1.03 9.16
N ILE A 289 5.80 1.87 8.81
CA ILE A 289 6.69 2.51 9.79
C ILE A 289 5.94 3.50 10.68
N ARG A 290 5.05 4.31 10.10
CA ARG A 290 4.17 5.22 10.86
C ARG A 290 3.23 4.46 11.79
N ALA A 291 2.90 3.21 11.47
CA ALA A 291 2.14 2.31 12.32
C ALA A 291 2.99 1.67 13.44
N GLY A 292 4.31 1.87 13.47
CA GLY A 292 5.18 1.46 14.58
C GLY A 292 6.30 0.47 14.21
N ASN A 293 6.27 -0.13 13.02
CA ASN A 293 7.28 -1.12 12.61
C ASN A 293 8.56 -0.45 12.10
N LYS A 294 9.49 -0.14 13.01
CA LYS A 294 10.77 0.49 12.69
C LYS A 294 11.81 -0.45 12.07
N ALA A 295 11.60 -1.77 12.09
CA ALA A 295 12.55 -2.73 11.52
C ALA A 295 12.77 -2.54 10.01
N GLN A 296 11.83 -1.87 9.34
CA GLN A 296 11.85 -1.63 7.91
C GLN A 296 12.39 -0.24 7.51
N GLU A 297 12.85 0.59 8.46
CA GLU A 297 13.36 1.96 8.20
C GLU A 297 14.48 2.00 7.17
N GLY A 298 15.44 1.07 7.28
CA GLY A 298 16.58 1.01 6.35
C GLY A 298 16.20 0.65 4.91
N ALA A 299 15.09 -0.06 4.71
CA ALA A 299 14.67 -0.48 3.37
C ALA A 299 14.05 0.66 2.56
N ILE A 300 13.50 1.70 3.20
CA ILE A 300 12.88 2.83 2.52
C ILE A 300 13.90 3.66 1.75
N GLU A 301 15.03 3.96 2.38
CA GLU A 301 16.10 4.72 1.75
C GLU A 301 16.58 4.01 0.47
N ASN A 302 16.79 2.69 0.54
CA ASN A 302 17.20 1.89 -0.62
C ASN A 302 16.17 1.94 -1.75
N LEU A 303 14.88 1.73 -1.43
CA LEU A 303 13.80 1.78 -2.42
C LEU A 303 13.71 3.16 -3.09
N LEU A 304 13.76 4.23 -2.30
CA LEU A 304 13.66 5.59 -2.84
C LEU A 304 14.90 6.00 -3.62
N ASN A 305 16.08 5.53 -3.23
CA ASN A 305 17.31 5.71 -4.02
C ASN A 305 17.22 4.99 -5.37
N GLU A 306 16.77 3.73 -5.40
CA GLU A 306 16.56 3.02 -6.65
C GLU A 306 15.51 3.72 -7.53
N GLY A 307 14.42 4.20 -6.93
CA GLY A 307 13.42 5.01 -7.60
C GLY A 307 13.97 6.32 -8.17
N LEU A 308 14.81 7.03 -7.40
CA LEU A 308 15.43 8.30 -7.79
C LEU A 308 16.43 8.10 -8.94
N GLN A 309 17.25 7.06 -8.88
CA GLN A 309 18.16 6.70 -9.97
C GLN A 309 17.40 6.32 -11.24
N ALA A 310 16.32 5.55 -11.12
CA ALA A 310 15.48 5.17 -12.24
C ALA A 310 14.86 6.40 -12.91
N ILE A 311 14.20 7.28 -12.16
CA ILE A 311 13.59 8.47 -12.76
C ILE A 311 14.63 9.45 -13.30
N SER A 312 15.82 9.55 -12.68
CA SER A 312 16.94 10.32 -13.21
C SER A 312 17.36 9.82 -14.61
N ARG A 313 17.49 8.49 -14.81
CA ARG A 313 17.76 7.90 -16.14
C ARG A 313 16.68 8.25 -17.17
N SER A 314 15.42 8.30 -16.74
CA SER A 314 14.29 8.69 -17.59
C SER A 314 14.39 10.16 -18.01
N VAL A 315 14.57 11.05 -17.04
CA VAL A 315 14.64 12.51 -17.22
C VAL A 315 15.85 12.93 -18.05
N GLN A 316 16.99 12.26 -17.93
CA GLN A 316 18.16 12.50 -18.81
C GLN A 316 17.83 12.31 -20.29
N LYS A 317 16.84 11.48 -20.62
CA LYS A 317 16.40 11.16 -21.98
C LYS A 317 15.08 11.82 -22.34
N ILE A 318 14.58 12.78 -21.54
CA ILE A 318 13.24 13.37 -21.70
C ILE A 318 13.01 14.04 -23.07
N LYS A 319 14.08 14.49 -23.74
CA LYS A 319 14.01 15.04 -25.11
C LYS A 319 13.54 14.00 -26.14
N LYS A 320 13.73 12.70 -25.87
CA LYS A 320 13.25 11.57 -26.70
C LYS A 320 11.78 11.23 -26.45
N VAL A 321 11.17 11.85 -25.44
CA VAL A 321 9.78 11.61 -25.04
C VAL A 321 8.87 12.66 -25.71
N PRO A 322 7.67 12.27 -26.20
CA PRO A 322 6.65 13.20 -26.65
C PRO A 322 6.39 14.30 -25.62
N HIS A 323 6.16 15.53 -26.07
CA HIS A 323 5.99 16.68 -25.16
C HIS A 323 4.85 16.48 -24.16
N GLU A 324 3.77 15.83 -24.58
CA GLU A 324 2.58 15.52 -23.78
C GLU A 324 2.86 14.54 -22.62
N GLU A 325 3.92 13.75 -22.73
CA GLU A 325 4.31 12.71 -21.78
C GLU A 325 5.42 13.17 -20.82
N ARG A 326 6.12 14.28 -21.12
CA ARG A 326 7.18 14.83 -20.25
C ARG A 326 6.69 15.20 -18.84
N PRO A 327 5.48 15.79 -18.66
CA PRO A 327 5.02 16.19 -17.34
C PRO A 327 4.96 15.06 -16.32
N MET A 328 4.57 13.86 -16.73
CA MET A 328 4.49 12.73 -15.79
C MET A 328 5.86 12.36 -15.23
N MET A 329 6.93 12.44 -16.04
CA MET A 329 8.29 12.09 -15.62
C MET A 329 8.91 13.19 -14.74
N ILE A 330 8.75 14.46 -15.10
CA ILE A 330 9.27 15.59 -14.30
C ILE A 330 8.56 15.63 -12.95
N ARG A 331 7.24 15.50 -12.93
CA ARG A 331 6.44 15.47 -11.70
C ARG A 331 6.87 14.32 -10.80
N GLU A 332 7.03 13.13 -11.37
CA GLU A 332 7.44 11.95 -10.61
C GLU A 332 8.85 12.12 -10.01
N TYR A 333 9.78 12.76 -10.73
CA TYR A 333 11.12 13.03 -10.22
C TYR A 333 11.08 13.91 -8.96
N ALA A 334 10.28 14.97 -9.00
CA ALA A 334 10.05 15.85 -7.86
C ALA A 334 9.34 15.14 -6.70
N VAL A 335 8.31 14.33 -6.98
CA VAL A 335 7.57 13.58 -5.95
C VAL A 335 8.48 12.59 -5.23
N VAL A 336 9.34 11.87 -5.95
CA VAL A 336 10.28 10.90 -5.35
C VAL A 336 11.35 11.61 -4.54
N GLY A 337 11.89 12.72 -5.04
CA GLY A 337 12.83 13.56 -4.28
C GLY A 337 12.20 14.08 -2.98
N GLN A 338 10.98 14.62 -3.06
CA GLN A 338 10.21 15.04 -1.90
C GLN A 338 9.99 13.89 -0.92
N LEU A 339 9.57 12.72 -1.41
CA LEU A 339 9.33 11.55 -0.59
C LEU A 339 10.61 11.08 0.13
N LEU A 340 11.75 11.08 -0.57
CA LEU A 340 13.05 10.74 0.00
C LEU A 340 13.43 11.68 1.15
N PHE A 341 13.33 13.00 0.94
CA PHE A 341 13.61 13.99 1.98
C PHE A 341 12.79 13.73 3.26
N HIS A 342 11.46 13.58 3.12
CA HIS A 342 10.60 13.37 4.28
C HIS A 342 10.86 12.03 4.97
N SER A 343 11.17 10.99 4.19
CA SER A 343 11.47 9.66 4.72
C SER A 343 12.78 9.67 5.52
N LEU A 344 13.82 10.32 5.01
CA LEU A 344 15.10 10.46 5.71
C LEU A 344 14.95 11.27 7.00
N ALA A 345 14.20 12.37 6.97
CA ALA A 345 13.90 13.17 8.15
C ALA A 345 13.19 12.34 9.25
N MET A 346 12.24 11.48 8.86
CA MET A 346 11.54 10.58 9.79
C MET A 346 12.49 9.61 10.49
N ILE A 347 13.48 9.08 9.78
CA ILE A 347 14.48 8.15 10.31
C ILE A 347 15.76 8.86 10.80
N LYS A 348 15.70 10.18 10.99
CA LYS A 348 16.79 11.04 11.48
C LYS A 348 18.08 10.95 10.64
N LYS A 349 17.94 10.80 9.32
CA LYS A 349 19.03 10.85 8.34
C LYS A 349 18.97 12.13 7.51
N ILE A 350 20.13 12.55 7.02
CA ILE A 350 20.30 13.69 6.12
C ILE A 350 20.51 13.15 4.70
N MET A 351 20.06 13.88 3.69
CA MET A 351 20.34 13.54 2.29
C MET A 351 21.84 13.58 1.99
N SER A 352 22.31 12.60 1.23
CA SER A 352 23.66 12.63 0.66
C SER A 352 23.77 13.76 -0.39
N PRO A 353 24.99 14.23 -0.72
CA PRO A 353 25.18 15.24 -1.75
C PRO A 353 24.59 14.85 -3.11
N GLU A 354 24.66 13.56 -3.47
CA GLU A 354 24.07 13.03 -4.71
C GLU A 354 22.53 13.11 -4.67
N GLN A 355 21.91 12.68 -3.57
CA GLN A 355 20.46 12.76 -3.37
C GLN A 355 19.97 14.22 -3.43
N PHE A 356 20.71 15.12 -2.80
CA PHE A 356 20.39 16.55 -2.80
C PHE A 356 20.53 17.16 -4.21
N SER A 357 21.58 16.83 -4.96
CA SER A 357 21.73 17.27 -6.35
C SER A 357 20.56 16.81 -7.23
N HIS A 358 20.07 15.58 -7.03
CA HIS A 358 18.87 15.11 -7.70
C HIS A 358 17.62 15.90 -7.32
N PHE A 359 17.46 16.21 -6.02
CA PHE A 359 16.36 17.01 -5.50
C PHE A 359 16.33 18.43 -6.10
N GLU A 360 17.49 19.08 -6.16
CA GLU A 360 17.65 20.41 -6.76
C GLU A 360 17.29 20.39 -8.24
N LYS A 361 17.86 19.45 -8.99
CA LYS A 361 17.56 19.29 -10.41
C LYS A 361 16.07 19.04 -10.66
N ALA A 362 15.42 18.21 -9.85
CA ALA A 362 13.98 17.98 -9.97
C ALA A 362 13.20 19.29 -9.74
N THR A 363 13.62 20.10 -8.77
CA THR A 363 13.02 21.40 -8.47
C THR A 363 13.19 22.40 -9.62
N GLU A 364 14.36 22.42 -10.26
CA GLU A 364 14.68 23.28 -11.41
C GLU A 364 13.86 22.95 -12.66
N MET A 365 13.40 21.71 -12.80
CA MET A 365 12.61 21.27 -13.95
C MET A 365 11.10 21.51 -13.79
N LEU A 366 10.59 21.63 -12.56
CA LEU A 366 9.16 21.87 -12.32
C LEU A 366 8.55 23.09 -13.03
N PRO A 367 9.27 24.22 -13.21
CA PRO A 367 8.78 25.35 -14.02
C PRO A 367 8.38 24.98 -15.45
N GLU A 368 9.00 23.95 -16.06
CA GLU A 368 8.65 23.49 -17.42
C GLU A 368 7.20 22.97 -17.50
N ILE A 369 6.63 22.56 -16.36
CA ILE A 369 5.32 21.93 -16.26
C ILE A 369 4.42 22.66 -15.26
N TYR A 370 4.70 23.95 -15.03
CA TYR A 370 4.03 24.75 -14.00
C TYR A 370 2.50 24.81 -14.13
N GLN A 371 1.98 24.66 -15.35
CA GLN A 371 0.55 24.67 -15.64
C GLN A 371 -0.19 23.42 -15.15
N GLU A 372 0.53 22.35 -14.80
CA GLU A 372 -0.07 21.11 -14.30
C GLU A 372 -0.63 21.28 -12.88
N LYS A 373 -1.78 20.65 -12.61
CA LYS A 373 -2.45 20.72 -11.30
C LYS A 373 -1.51 20.23 -10.19
N GLY A 374 -1.33 21.07 -9.17
CA GLY A 374 -0.52 20.77 -7.99
C GLY A 374 1.00 20.96 -8.16
N VAL A 375 1.50 21.25 -9.36
CA VAL A 375 2.93 21.56 -9.57
C VAL A 375 3.38 22.85 -8.87
N PRO A 376 2.62 23.95 -8.90
CA PRO A 376 3.02 25.18 -8.18
C PRO A 376 3.23 24.95 -6.68
N GLU A 377 2.36 24.16 -6.05
CA GLU A 377 2.45 23.81 -4.64
C GLU A 377 3.66 22.91 -4.36
N LEU A 378 3.88 21.89 -5.20
CA LEU A 378 5.05 21.02 -5.10
C LEU A 378 6.36 21.82 -5.22
N LEU A 379 6.45 22.74 -6.20
CA LEU A 379 7.58 23.62 -6.39
C LEU A 379 7.82 24.51 -5.16
N GLY A 380 6.77 25.09 -4.60
CA GLY A 380 6.86 25.88 -3.36
C GLY A 380 7.42 25.06 -2.19
N LYS A 381 6.90 23.85 -1.98
CA LYS A 381 7.38 22.93 -0.93
C LYS A 381 8.86 22.56 -1.12
N MET A 382 9.27 22.24 -2.34
CA MET A 382 10.66 21.87 -2.63
C MET A 382 11.63 23.05 -2.47
N LYS A 383 11.25 24.25 -2.93
CA LYS A 383 12.07 25.46 -2.72
C LYS A 383 12.28 25.77 -1.25
N LYS A 384 11.23 25.64 -0.43
CA LYS A 384 11.32 25.79 1.02
C LYS A 384 12.33 24.81 1.62
N ILE A 385 12.21 23.52 1.28
CA ILE A 385 13.14 22.48 1.72
C ILE A 385 14.60 22.79 1.35
N ILE A 386 14.85 23.27 0.13
CA ILE A 386 16.21 23.67 -0.30
C ILE A 386 16.73 24.85 0.54
N SER A 387 15.87 25.84 0.81
CA SER A 387 16.22 27.00 1.67
C SER A 387 16.60 26.55 3.07
N ASP A 388 15.77 25.68 3.67
CA ASP A 388 15.97 25.14 5.02
C ASP A 388 17.29 24.34 5.11
N ILE A 389 17.62 23.52 4.10
CA ILE A 389 18.86 22.74 4.05
C ILE A 389 20.09 23.64 3.87
N ARG A 390 19.99 24.67 3.03
CA ARG A 390 21.10 25.59 2.74
C ARG A 390 21.27 26.66 3.83
N GLY A 391 20.39 26.72 4.82
CA GLY A 391 20.41 27.74 5.87
C GLY A 391 20.12 29.16 5.36
N ILE A 392 19.44 29.29 4.22
CA ILE A 392 19.07 30.59 3.65
C ILE A 392 17.78 31.04 4.34
N GLN A 393 17.88 32.00 5.26
CA GLN A 393 16.72 32.69 5.82
C GLN A 393 15.97 33.40 4.68
N THR A 394 14.66 33.21 4.62
CA THR A 394 13.81 34.00 3.73
C THR A 394 13.70 35.44 4.24
N PRO A 395 13.47 36.45 3.37
CA PRO A 395 13.35 37.85 3.79
C PRO A 395 12.22 38.12 4.82
N GLU A 396 11.31 37.16 5.02
CA GLU A 396 10.28 37.24 6.04
C GLU A 396 10.82 37.02 7.46
N ASP A 397 11.90 36.25 7.62
CA ASP A 397 12.50 35.95 8.93
C ASP A 397 13.38 37.11 9.44
N ALA A 398 13.96 37.89 8.53
CA ALA A 398 14.80 39.04 8.87
C ALA A 398 14.02 40.23 9.46
N LYS A 399 12.68 40.24 9.36
CA LYS A 399 11.84 41.28 9.97
C LYS A 399 11.44 40.97 11.42
N ALA A 400 11.70 39.76 11.92
CA ALA A 400 11.32 39.35 13.26
C ALA A 400 12.44 39.47 14.30
N GLU A 401 13.70 39.62 13.88
CA GLU A 401 14.87 39.60 14.79
C GLU A 401 15.51 40.96 15.08
N VAL A 402 14.86 42.09 14.72
CA VAL A 402 15.36 43.43 15.06
C VAL A 402 14.32 44.19 15.87
N GLU A 403 14.14 43.78 17.13
CA GLU A 403 13.80 44.65 18.25
C GLU A 403 13.87 43.82 19.53
N ILE A 404 14.95 43.97 20.30
CA ILE A 404 14.98 44.15 21.76
C ILE A 404 16.41 44.62 22.09
N GLU A 405 16.52 45.92 22.37
CA GLU A 405 17.69 46.56 22.97
C GLU A 405 17.89 46.10 24.42
N GLU A 406 19.16 46.18 24.82
CA GLU A 406 19.80 45.73 26.05
C GLU A 406 19.19 46.22 27.38
N LYS A 407 19.38 45.42 28.44
CA LYS A 407 19.89 45.91 29.74
C LYS A 407 20.65 44.80 30.49
N PRO A 408 21.81 45.09 31.12
CA PRO A 408 22.63 44.09 31.81
C PRO A 408 22.36 44.05 33.32
N VAL A 409 22.32 42.87 33.94
CA VAL A 409 22.53 42.70 35.39
C VAL A 409 23.31 41.40 35.70
N GLN A 410 24.36 41.64 36.47
CA GLN A 410 25.32 40.86 37.28
C GLN A 410 25.04 39.40 37.73
N GLU A 411 26.17 38.66 37.74
CA GLU A 411 26.67 37.59 38.64
C GLU A 411 25.69 36.81 39.55
N GLU A 412 25.72 35.46 39.45
CA GLU A 412 26.19 34.61 40.56
C GLU A 412 26.42 33.12 40.16
N THR A 413 27.19 32.47 41.02
CA THR A 413 27.86 31.17 41.05
C THR A 413 27.07 29.86 40.78
N ALA A 414 27.78 28.91 40.15
CA ALA A 414 27.84 27.44 40.32
C ALA A 414 26.67 26.66 40.99
N SER A 415 26.13 25.66 40.28
CA SER A 415 26.18 24.22 40.62
C SER A 415 25.28 23.37 39.69
N SER A 416 25.80 22.22 39.25
CA SER A 416 25.02 21.06 38.75
C SER A 416 24.50 20.24 39.96
N PRO A 417 23.49 19.34 39.86
CA PRO A 417 23.24 18.43 38.71
C PRO A 417 21.78 18.07 38.36
N GLN A 418 21.63 17.45 37.18
CA GLN A 418 20.57 16.52 36.69
C GLN A 418 19.12 16.69 37.16
N GLU A 419 18.20 16.91 36.22
CA GLU A 419 16.99 16.08 36.09
C GLU A 419 16.29 16.25 34.73
N SER A 420 15.55 15.21 34.36
CA SER A 420 14.76 15.02 33.16
C SER A 420 13.63 16.03 32.99
N GLU A 421 13.43 16.57 31.79
CA GLU A 421 12.16 17.18 31.41
C GLU A 421 11.67 16.70 30.04
N ASN A 422 10.48 16.12 30.10
CA ASN A 422 9.56 15.91 29.00
C ASN A 422 9.22 17.26 28.36
N ASP A 423 9.67 17.51 27.13
CA ASP A 423 9.14 18.60 26.32
C ASP A 423 7.92 18.11 25.54
N ASP A 424 6.78 18.10 26.24
CA ASP A 424 5.46 17.82 25.70
C ASP A 424 4.90 19.12 25.09
N ASN A 425 5.35 19.46 23.89
CA ASN A 425 4.87 20.65 23.17
C ASN A 425 3.78 20.27 22.13
N PRO A 426 2.49 20.49 22.41
CA PRO A 426 1.37 20.08 21.55
C PRO A 426 1.23 20.89 20.26
N ARG A 427 2.05 21.93 20.02
CA ARG A 427 1.97 22.78 18.82
C ARG A 427 2.65 22.23 17.57
N ARG A 428 3.38 21.10 17.64
CA ARG A 428 4.00 20.45 16.47
C ARG A 428 3.13 19.40 15.76
N ARG A 429 1.95 19.06 16.28
CA ARG A 429 1.15 17.93 15.75
C ARG A 429 0.14 18.27 14.63
N ASN A 430 -0.15 19.54 14.32
CA ASN A 430 -1.32 19.91 13.49
C ASN A 430 -1.06 20.71 12.20
N ILE A 431 0.06 20.52 11.49
CA ILE A 431 0.30 21.20 10.19
C ILE A 431 0.24 20.24 8.97
N PHE A 432 0.18 18.92 9.18
CA PHE A 432 0.51 17.94 8.13
C PHE A 432 -0.67 17.32 7.35
N GLU A 433 -1.86 17.91 7.41
CA GLU A 433 -3.10 17.27 6.91
C GLU A 433 -3.65 17.74 5.55
N LYS A 434 -2.95 18.58 4.77
CA LYS A 434 -3.41 18.92 3.40
C LYS A 434 -2.57 18.27 2.30
N GLU A 435 -3.00 17.04 1.99
CA GLU A 435 -3.25 16.47 0.66
C GLU A 435 -2.17 16.60 -0.43
N LEU A 436 -1.51 15.47 -0.72
CA LEU A 436 -1.24 15.10 -2.12
C LEU A 436 -2.59 14.67 -2.73
N PRO A 437 -2.98 15.19 -3.91
CA PRO A 437 -4.26 14.81 -4.52
C PRO A 437 -4.29 13.32 -4.90
N PRO A 438 -5.44 12.64 -4.76
CA PRO A 438 -5.59 11.24 -5.12
C PRO A 438 -5.39 11.00 -6.64
N GLU A 439 -4.78 9.87 -7.00
CA GLU A 439 -4.43 9.51 -8.38
C GLU A 439 -5.63 9.50 -9.35
N GLU A 440 -6.86 9.26 -8.88
CA GLU A 440 -8.08 9.27 -9.71
C GLU A 440 -8.48 10.67 -10.21
N GLU A 441 -8.11 11.74 -9.49
CA GLU A 441 -8.33 13.11 -9.96
C GLU A 441 -7.34 13.54 -11.06
N LEU A 442 -6.27 12.77 -11.27
CA LEU A 442 -5.18 13.09 -12.19
C LEU A 442 -5.37 12.48 -13.59
N TYR A 443 -6.35 11.58 -13.78
CA TYR A 443 -6.57 10.89 -15.06
C TYR A 443 -7.97 11.08 -15.68
N SER A 444 -8.83 11.93 -15.11
CA SER A 444 -10.15 12.21 -15.68
C SER A 444 -10.10 13.18 -16.87
N LYS A 445 -9.79 12.69 -18.08
CA LYS A 445 -10.18 13.35 -19.33
C LYS A 445 -11.58 12.89 -19.74
N LYS A 446 -12.61 13.71 -19.48
CA LYS A 446 -13.82 13.82 -20.31
C LYS A 446 -14.65 15.06 -19.92
N LYS A 447 -14.54 16.11 -20.73
CA LYS A 447 -15.70 16.93 -21.10
C LYS A 447 -15.81 16.88 -22.62
N LEU A 448 -16.83 16.16 -23.09
CA LEU A 448 -17.31 16.26 -24.46
C LEU A 448 -17.61 17.74 -24.76
N GLN A 449 -16.93 18.31 -25.75
CA GLN A 449 -17.48 19.47 -26.45
C GLN A 449 -18.69 18.96 -27.25
N LYS A 450 -19.88 19.48 -26.92
CA LYS A 450 -21.07 19.35 -27.77
C LYS A 450 -20.76 20.00 -29.13
N PRO A 451 -21.16 19.40 -30.26
CA PRO A 451 -21.15 20.12 -31.52
C PRO A 451 -22.16 21.27 -31.47
N LYS A 452 -21.76 22.44 -31.96
CA LYS A 452 -22.65 23.58 -32.18
C LYS A 452 -23.64 23.23 -33.28
N GLU A 453 -24.92 23.20 -32.95
CA GLU A 453 -26.01 23.37 -33.91
C GLU A 453 -25.96 24.80 -34.46
N ASN A 454 -25.93 24.93 -35.79
CA ASN A 454 -26.44 26.08 -36.54
C ASN A 454 -26.86 25.51 -37.90
N ILE A 455 -28.15 25.23 -38.08
CA ILE A 455 -29.13 26.13 -38.73
C ILE A 455 -28.65 26.54 -40.12
N PHE A 456 -29.01 25.73 -41.12
CA PHE A 456 -29.60 26.18 -42.38
C PHE A 456 -30.52 25.07 -42.91
N GLN A 457 -31.80 25.15 -42.52
CA GLN A 457 -32.91 24.81 -43.42
C GLN A 457 -33.00 26.01 -44.40
N LYS A 458 -33.35 25.90 -45.68
CA LYS A 458 -34.49 25.18 -46.28
C LYS A 458 -34.49 25.44 -47.82
N PRO A 459 -35.53 25.07 -48.58
CA PRO A 459 -35.59 23.93 -49.51
C PRO A 459 -35.58 24.32 -51.00
N VAL A 460 -35.37 23.32 -51.88
CA VAL A 460 -36.19 22.89 -53.05
C VAL A 460 -35.42 21.76 -53.72
#